data_AF-A0A2W5WNG2-F1
#
_entry.id   AF-A0A2W5WNG2-F1
#
_cell.length_a   1.000
_cell.length_b   1.000
_cell.length_c   1.000
_cell.angle_alpha   90.00
_cell.angle_beta   90.00
_cell.angle_gamma   90.00
#
_symmetry.space_group_name_H-M   'P 1'
#
loop_
_entity.id
_entity.type
_entity.pdbx_description
1 polymer ?
#
loop_
_entity_poly.entity_id
_entity_poly.type
_entity_poly.pdbx_seq_one_letter_code
_entity_poly.pdbx_strand_id
1 'polypeptide(L)'
;MTGYDPTFLVPAPDRTPGGAPGSPVAVPLPEPRDGRPLRRLDHPRFTVLLDPARRLAAATAVGIDGSALQALPRTGSWRLDPGAPPEEQAGPDLYHRNDLDRGHLVRRRDPMWGTVEEAREAGEATFVYTNAAPQVGRFNQSKELWNGLEDHVLTYAEAHQRRAVVLTGTVLADDDPVYRGVGIPRRFWKVAAWATSRWQMPDDGASSGITQVLTLASAAFVLDQSPLLDDDTLAHATAQALAADQAPPLGPFRTFQVPVADVAALTGLDLGPLPAADVLGAAVAPSAVLPPPPAVPAAWTVLEGPGDVRV
;
A
#
# COMPACT_ATOMS: atom_id res chain seq x y z
N MET A 1 4.94 -20.95 6.10
CA MET A 1 4.44 -19.56 5.93
C MET A 1 5.44 -18.60 6.54
N THR A 2 6.16 -17.86 5.71
CA THR A 2 7.05 -16.77 6.13
C THR A 2 6.38 -15.46 5.73
N GLY A 3 6.09 -14.61 6.73
CA GLY A 3 5.54 -13.26 6.52
C GLY A 3 6.48 -12.33 5.78
N TYR A 4 6.14 -11.04 5.78
CA TYR A 4 7.02 -9.99 5.28
C TYR A 4 8.36 -9.94 6.03
N ASP A 5 9.44 -9.66 5.29
CA ASP A 5 10.80 -9.50 5.80
C ASP A 5 11.22 -8.01 5.72
N PRO A 6 11.42 -7.31 6.86
CA PRO A 6 11.78 -5.90 6.85
C PRO A 6 13.18 -5.63 6.28
N THR A 7 14.03 -6.66 6.17
CA THR A 7 15.36 -6.56 5.56
C THR A 7 15.36 -6.91 4.08
N PHE A 8 14.18 -7.07 3.46
CA PHE A 8 14.02 -7.64 2.13
C PHE A 8 14.85 -6.94 1.04
N LEU A 9 15.07 -5.62 1.16
CA LEU A 9 15.85 -4.84 0.19
C LEU A 9 17.34 -5.20 0.14
N VAL A 10 17.87 -5.87 1.17
CA VAL A 10 19.23 -6.42 1.18
C VAL A 10 19.22 -7.81 0.52
N PRO A 11 20.07 -8.13 -0.47
CA PRO A 11 20.19 -9.48 -1.02
C PRO A 11 20.77 -10.49 -0.01
N ALA A 12 20.37 -11.77 -0.10
CA ALA A 12 20.98 -12.85 0.69
C ALA A 12 22.24 -13.37 -0.04
N PRO A 13 23.43 -12.81 0.25
CA PRO A 13 24.23 -13.28 1.40
C PRO A 13 24.47 -12.24 2.49
N ASP A 14 24.07 -10.98 2.26
CA ASP A 14 24.36 -9.86 3.15
C ASP A 14 23.25 -9.65 4.21
N ARG A 15 22.21 -10.48 4.18
CA ARG A 15 21.17 -10.51 5.22
C ARG A 15 21.69 -11.16 6.48
N THR A 16 21.77 -10.41 7.58
CA THR A 16 21.97 -10.99 8.92
C THR A 16 20.69 -11.70 9.37
N PRO A 17 20.72 -13.02 9.66
CA PRO A 17 19.58 -13.72 10.26
C PRO A 17 19.21 -13.08 11.59
N GLY A 18 17.92 -12.81 11.81
CA GLY A 18 17.43 -12.23 13.06
C GLY A 18 17.34 -10.70 13.11
N GLY A 19 17.50 -10.01 11.97
CA GLY A 19 17.20 -8.58 11.85
C GLY A 19 17.95 -7.75 12.87
N ALA A 20 19.27 -7.60 12.72
CA ALA A 20 19.98 -6.59 13.50
C ALA A 20 19.32 -5.22 13.23
N PRO A 21 18.85 -4.49 14.26
CA PRO A 21 18.48 -3.09 14.10
C PRO A 21 19.74 -2.35 13.64
N GLY A 22 19.80 -1.95 12.37
CA GLY A 22 21.00 -1.31 11.80
C GLY A 22 21.21 -1.46 10.30
N SER A 23 20.42 -2.25 9.56
CA SER A 23 20.47 -2.18 8.09
C SER A 23 19.98 -0.79 7.63
N PRO A 24 20.78 -0.02 6.87
CA PRO A 24 20.42 1.34 6.44
C PRO A 24 19.24 1.38 5.47
N VAL A 25 18.79 0.23 4.97
CA VAL A 25 17.69 0.10 4.01
C VAL A 25 16.56 -0.83 4.49
N ALA A 26 16.49 -1.10 5.80
CA ALA A 26 15.36 -1.84 6.35
C ALA A 26 14.06 -1.03 6.23
N VAL A 27 12.96 -1.71 5.94
CA VAL A 27 11.61 -1.13 5.90
C VAL A 27 10.77 -1.87 6.96
N PRO A 28 10.62 -1.32 8.18
CA PRO A 28 9.81 -1.96 9.21
C PRO A 28 8.33 -1.98 8.82
N LEU A 29 7.58 -2.90 9.43
CA LEU A 29 6.12 -2.88 9.36
C LEU A 29 5.61 -1.58 10.00
N PRO A 30 4.60 -0.90 9.41
CA PRO A 30 4.04 0.30 10.01
C PRO A 30 3.41 0.04 11.38
N GLU A 31 3.56 0.99 12.31
CA GLU A 31 2.96 0.92 13.65
C GLU A 31 2.08 2.15 13.91
N PRO A 32 0.88 2.03 14.49
CA PRO A 32 0.08 3.19 14.84
C PRO A 32 0.72 4.03 15.94
N ARG A 33 0.81 5.35 15.72
CA ARG A 33 1.39 6.30 16.69
C ARG A 33 0.51 6.48 17.92
N ASP A 34 -0.79 6.22 17.80
CA ASP A 34 -1.76 6.23 18.89
C ASP A 34 -1.72 4.94 19.73
N GLY A 35 -0.89 3.97 19.36
CA GLY A 35 -0.79 2.67 20.03
C GLY A 35 -2.00 1.76 19.84
N ARG A 36 -2.91 2.05 18.90
CA ARG A 36 -4.06 1.18 18.64
C ARG A 36 -3.57 -0.21 18.22
N PRO A 37 -4.17 -1.29 18.74
CA PRO A 37 -3.71 -2.63 18.41
C PRO A 37 -4.06 -2.99 16.96
N LEU A 38 -3.06 -3.39 16.19
CA LEU A 38 -3.25 -4.05 14.90
C LEU A 38 -2.97 -5.54 15.03
N ARG A 39 -3.81 -6.36 14.40
CA ARG A 39 -3.55 -7.80 14.27
C ARG A 39 -2.62 -8.03 13.09
N ARG A 40 -1.45 -8.58 13.39
CA ARG A 40 -0.49 -9.03 12.39
C ARG A 40 -0.90 -10.39 11.83
N LEU A 41 -1.10 -10.45 10.51
CA LEU A 41 -1.48 -11.65 9.76
C LEU A 41 -0.40 -11.90 8.71
N ASP A 42 0.48 -12.86 8.99
CA ASP A 42 1.55 -13.23 8.08
C ASP A 42 0.99 -14.18 7.01
N HIS A 43 1.40 -13.95 5.76
CA HIS A 43 1.13 -14.80 4.61
C HIS A 43 2.44 -15.02 3.85
N PRO A 44 2.51 -15.96 2.89
CA PRO A 44 3.74 -16.14 2.12
C PRO A 44 4.19 -14.82 1.45
N ARG A 45 5.29 -14.25 1.96
CA ARG A 45 6.01 -13.05 1.46
C ARG A 45 5.33 -11.70 1.68
N PHE A 46 4.20 -11.68 2.36
CA PHE A 46 3.55 -10.45 2.74
C PHE A 46 2.90 -10.56 4.11
N THR A 47 2.63 -9.42 4.72
CA THR A 47 1.94 -9.32 5.99
C THR A 47 0.81 -8.31 5.87
N VAL A 48 -0.34 -8.64 6.45
CA VAL A 48 -1.47 -7.73 6.64
C VAL A 48 -1.47 -7.25 8.09
N LEU A 49 -1.62 -5.95 8.28
CA LEU A 49 -1.86 -5.32 9.58
C LEU A 49 -3.34 -4.91 9.63
N LEU A 50 -4.14 -5.83 10.14
CA LEU A 50 -5.59 -5.68 10.25
C LEU A 50 -5.93 -4.79 11.46
N ASP A 51 -6.80 -3.80 11.25
CA ASP A 51 -7.44 -3.09 12.35
C ASP A 51 -8.74 -3.84 12.71
N PRO A 52 -8.82 -4.51 13.88
CA PRO A 52 -9.96 -5.35 14.22
C PRO A 52 -11.27 -4.57 14.39
N ALA A 53 -11.18 -3.30 14.81
CA ALA A 53 -12.35 -2.45 15.01
C ALA A 53 -12.91 -1.98 13.67
N ARG A 54 -12.03 -1.64 12.73
CA ARG A 54 -12.38 -1.20 11.37
C ARG A 54 -12.68 -2.35 10.43
N ARG A 55 -12.28 -3.58 10.79
CA ARG A 55 -12.43 -4.81 10.01
C ARG A 55 -11.74 -4.79 8.63
N LEU A 56 -10.81 -3.87 8.45
CA LEU A 56 -10.06 -3.61 7.23
C LEU A 56 -8.58 -3.44 7.57
N ALA A 57 -7.70 -3.71 6.62
CA ALA A 57 -6.28 -3.49 6.83
C ALA A 57 -5.94 -1.99 6.93
N ALA A 58 -5.27 -1.61 8.01
CA ALA A 58 -4.62 -0.31 8.12
C ALA A 58 -3.42 -0.24 7.18
N ALA A 59 -2.68 -1.35 7.05
CA ALA A 59 -1.55 -1.48 6.14
C ALA A 59 -1.33 -2.94 5.73
N THR A 60 -0.63 -3.13 4.61
CA THR A 60 -0.02 -4.38 4.19
C THR A 60 1.43 -4.09 3.78
N ALA A 61 2.28 -5.10 3.83
CA ALA A 61 3.66 -5.01 3.37
C ALA A 61 4.02 -6.23 2.53
N VAL A 62 4.57 -6.04 1.34
CA VAL A 62 5.02 -7.11 0.45
C VAL A 62 6.44 -6.82 -0.06
N GLY A 63 7.28 -7.86 -0.07
CA GLY A 63 8.57 -7.84 -0.76
C GLY A 63 8.42 -8.41 -2.17
N ILE A 64 8.94 -7.69 -3.16
CA ILE A 64 8.86 -8.05 -4.58
C ILE A 64 10.28 -8.27 -5.11
N ASP A 65 10.58 -9.49 -5.57
CA ASP A 65 11.83 -9.82 -6.23
C ASP A 65 11.65 -9.81 -7.75
N GLY A 66 11.92 -8.67 -8.38
CA GLY A 66 11.78 -8.51 -9.84
C GLY A 66 12.63 -9.48 -10.65
N SER A 67 13.74 -9.98 -10.09
CA SER A 67 14.64 -10.93 -10.79
C SER A 67 14.09 -12.36 -10.85
N ALA A 68 13.10 -12.67 -10.02
CA ALA A 68 12.58 -14.02 -9.85
C ALA A 68 11.07 -14.11 -10.03
N LEU A 69 10.42 -13.08 -10.58
CA LEU A 69 8.97 -13.06 -10.85
C LEU A 69 8.55 -14.20 -11.79
N GLN A 70 7.38 -14.76 -11.52
CA GLN A 70 6.78 -15.85 -12.29
C GLN A 70 5.48 -15.38 -12.97
N ALA A 71 5.42 -15.51 -14.29
CA ALA A 71 4.24 -15.20 -15.08
C ALA A 71 3.25 -16.39 -15.10
N LEU A 72 2.50 -16.57 -14.02
CA LEU A 72 1.53 -17.68 -13.88
C LEU A 72 0.07 -17.22 -14.10
N PRO A 73 -0.79 -18.10 -14.65
CA PRO A 73 -2.21 -17.83 -14.79
C PRO A 73 -2.87 -17.53 -13.43
N ARG A 74 -4.00 -16.83 -13.46
CA ARG A 74 -4.73 -16.48 -12.24
C ARG A 74 -5.41 -17.72 -11.65
N THR A 75 -5.03 -18.06 -10.43
CA THR A 75 -5.71 -19.02 -9.55
C THR A 75 -6.06 -18.34 -8.21
N GLY A 76 -6.85 -19.01 -7.37
CA GLY A 76 -7.26 -18.51 -6.05
C GLY A 76 -8.74 -18.10 -5.96
N SER A 77 -9.30 -18.27 -4.76
CA SER A 77 -10.68 -17.91 -4.43
C SER A 77 -10.73 -17.11 -3.14
N TRP A 78 -11.60 -16.11 -3.12
CA TRP A 78 -11.82 -15.26 -1.95
C TRP A 78 -12.34 -16.08 -0.77
N ARG A 79 -11.73 -15.87 0.40
CA ARG A 79 -12.09 -16.54 1.66
C ARG A 79 -11.85 -15.60 2.84
N LEU A 80 -12.49 -15.91 3.97
CA LEU A 80 -12.10 -15.30 5.24
C LEU A 80 -10.67 -15.73 5.58
N ASP A 81 -9.94 -14.83 6.22
CA ASP A 81 -8.62 -15.10 6.73
C ASP A 81 -8.73 -15.92 8.03
N PRO A 82 -8.20 -17.15 8.10
CA PRO A 82 -8.24 -17.95 9.31
C PRO A 82 -7.37 -17.39 10.45
N GLY A 83 -6.47 -16.44 10.17
CA GLY A 83 -5.64 -15.79 11.19
C GLY A 83 -6.38 -14.74 12.03
N ALA A 84 -7.60 -14.37 11.64
CA ALA A 84 -8.45 -13.44 12.38
C ALA A 84 -9.85 -14.05 12.63
N PRO A 85 -10.49 -13.73 13.76
CA PRO A 85 -11.90 -14.06 13.98
C PRO A 85 -12.81 -13.48 12.88
N PRO A 86 -13.93 -14.13 12.53
CA PRO A 86 -14.87 -13.61 11.52
C PRO A 86 -15.42 -12.21 11.82
N GLU A 87 -15.56 -11.85 13.10
CA GLU A 87 -16.08 -10.56 13.57
C GLU A 87 -15.06 -9.41 13.49
N GLU A 88 -13.77 -9.72 13.35
CA GLU A 88 -12.68 -8.76 13.27
C GLU A 88 -12.32 -8.41 11.81
N GLN A 89 -13.00 -8.98 10.81
CA GLN A 89 -12.69 -8.77 9.40
C GLN A 89 -13.96 -8.58 8.57
N ALA A 90 -13.84 -7.80 7.49
CA ALA A 90 -14.89 -7.75 6.49
C ALA A 90 -15.02 -9.12 5.80
N GLY A 91 -16.21 -9.43 5.31
CA GLY A 91 -16.52 -10.72 4.70
C GLY A 91 -17.26 -10.58 3.38
N PRO A 92 -17.71 -11.70 2.79
CA PRO A 92 -18.47 -11.71 1.53
C PRO A 92 -19.72 -10.82 1.59
N ASP A 93 -20.34 -10.71 2.76
CA ASP A 93 -21.57 -9.93 2.96
C ASP A 93 -21.40 -8.44 2.64
N LEU A 94 -20.20 -7.87 2.84
CA LEU A 94 -19.93 -6.48 2.49
C LEU A 94 -20.05 -6.24 0.98
N TYR A 95 -19.64 -7.20 0.15
CA TYR A 95 -19.52 -7.09 -1.31
C TYR A 95 -20.72 -7.69 -2.05
N HIS A 96 -21.64 -8.33 -1.33
CA HIS A 96 -22.74 -9.05 -1.95
C HIS A 96 -23.79 -8.09 -2.55
N ARG A 97 -24.05 -8.21 -3.86
CA ARG A 97 -25.12 -7.49 -4.59
C ARG A 97 -25.05 -5.96 -4.44
N ASN A 98 -23.85 -5.40 -4.59
CA ASN A 98 -23.65 -3.96 -4.66
C ASN A 98 -22.48 -3.66 -5.61
N ASP A 99 -22.18 -2.38 -5.78
CA ASP A 99 -21.15 -1.90 -6.70
C ASP A 99 -19.73 -1.91 -6.09
N LEU A 100 -19.50 -2.49 -4.90
CA LEU A 100 -18.18 -2.58 -4.30
C LEU A 100 -17.39 -3.77 -4.86
N ASP A 101 -16.21 -3.46 -5.38
CA ASP A 101 -15.19 -4.43 -5.73
C ASP A 101 -14.32 -4.80 -4.52
N ARG A 102 -13.81 -6.04 -4.54
CA ARG A 102 -12.77 -6.52 -3.62
C ARG A 102 -11.40 -6.05 -4.11
N GLY A 103 -11.06 -4.80 -3.83
CA GLY A 103 -9.77 -4.20 -4.19
C GLY A 103 -8.63 -4.85 -3.42
N HIS A 104 -7.69 -5.48 -4.11
CA HIS A 104 -6.50 -6.05 -3.47
C HIS A 104 -5.59 -4.94 -2.95
N LEU A 105 -5.07 -5.09 -1.73
CA LEU A 105 -4.03 -4.19 -1.17
C LEU A 105 -2.63 -4.71 -1.52
N VAL A 106 -2.36 -5.99 -1.27
CA VAL A 106 -1.27 -6.75 -1.92
C VAL A 106 -1.84 -7.41 -3.15
N ARG A 107 -1.31 -7.11 -4.33
CA ARG A 107 -1.81 -7.75 -5.55
C ARG A 107 -1.33 -9.17 -5.63
N ARG A 108 -2.12 -9.98 -6.34
CA ARG A 108 -1.78 -11.36 -6.64
C ARG A 108 -0.36 -11.53 -7.17
N ARG A 109 0.11 -10.65 -8.06
CA ARG A 109 1.43 -10.77 -8.73
C ARG A 109 2.62 -10.36 -7.85
N ASP A 110 2.42 -9.48 -6.88
CA ASP A 110 3.51 -8.88 -6.10
C ASP A 110 4.36 -9.94 -5.36
N PRO A 111 3.77 -10.97 -4.71
CA PRO A 111 4.55 -12.00 -4.04
C PRO A 111 4.90 -13.21 -4.93
N MET A 112 4.61 -13.17 -6.24
CA MET A 112 4.78 -14.31 -7.16
C MET A 112 6.21 -14.42 -7.72
N TRP A 113 7.21 -14.60 -6.86
CA TRP A 113 8.60 -14.83 -7.27
C TRP A 113 9.16 -16.16 -6.75
N GLY A 114 10.38 -16.55 -7.10
CA GLY A 114 10.98 -17.83 -6.67
C GLY A 114 10.57 -19.01 -7.54
N THR A 115 10.34 -20.19 -6.94
CA THR A 115 9.88 -21.36 -7.71
C THR A 115 8.42 -21.19 -8.16
N VAL A 116 8.00 -21.99 -9.15
CA VAL A 116 6.61 -21.95 -9.65
C VAL A 116 5.61 -22.27 -8.54
N GLU A 117 5.92 -23.26 -7.71
CA GLU A 117 5.09 -23.70 -6.59
C GLU A 117 4.94 -22.61 -5.54
N GLU A 118 6.05 -22.00 -5.13
CA GLU A 118 6.02 -20.91 -4.14
C GLU A 118 5.30 -19.68 -4.67
N ALA A 119 5.55 -19.31 -5.92
CA ALA A 119 4.87 -18.18 -6.56
C ALA A 119 3.36 -18.41 -6.64
N ARG A 120 2.92 -19.62 -7.02
CA ARG A 120 1.49 -19.96 -7.05
C ARG A 120 0.86 -19.91 -5.66
N GLU A 121 1.52 -20.51 -4.65
CA GLU A 121 1.05 -20.47 -3.27
C GLU A 121 0.89 -19.04 -2.75
N ALA A 122 1.91 -18.19 -2.97
CA ALA A 122 1.90 -16.81 -2.52
C ALA A 122 0.83 -15.95 -3.25
N GLY A 123 0.63 -16.19 -4.55
CA GLY A 123 -0.44 -15.53 -5.30
C GLY A 123 -1.85 -15.96 -4.84
N GLU A 124 -2.08 -17.24 -4.54
CA GLU A 124 -3.36 -17.73 -4.01
C GLU A 124 -3.62 -17.23 -2.57
N ALA A 125 -2.55 -16.97 -1.81
CA ALA A 125 -2.63 -16.42 -0.46
C ALA A 125 -3.21 -15.00 -0.42
N THR A 126 -3.11 -14.20 -1.49
CA THR A 126 -3.64 -12.82 -1.52
C THR A 126 -5.18 -12.74 -1.53
N PHE A 127 -5.88 -13.86 -1.76
CA PHE A 127 -7.34 -13.93 -1.84
C PHE A 127 -8.02 -14.10 -0.48
N VAL A 128 -7.61 -13.28 0.50
CA VAL A 128 -8.25 -13.20 1.83
C VAL A 128 -8.90 -11.85 2.02
N TYR A 129 -10.08 -11.79 2.64
CA TYR A 129 -10.81 -10.53 2.81
C TYR A 129 -10.05 -9.48 3.65
N THR A 130 -9.15 -9.91 4.53
CA THR A 130 -8.23 -9.04 5.28
C THR A 130 -7.25 -8.28 4.36
N ASN A 131 -6.96 -8.79 3.17
CA ASN A 131 -6.17 -8.13 2.12
C ASN A 131 -7.06 -7.39 1.09
N ALA A 132 -8.37 -7.32 1.31
CA ALA A 132 -9.31 -6.60 0.47
C ALA A 132 -9.76 -5.29 1.12
N ALA A 133 -9.96 -4.27 0.29
CA ALA A 133 -10.68 -3.07 0.69
C ALA A 133 -11.80 -2.75 -0.33
N PRO A 134 -12.94 -2.19 0.14
CA PRO A 134 -14.07 -1.87 -0.72
C PRO A 134 -13.75 -0.68 -1.62
N GLN A 135 -13.69 -0.95 -2.92
CA GLN A 135 -13.41 0.03 -3.96
C GLN A 135 -14.62 0.14 -4.89
N VAL A 136 -14.89 1.30 -5.47
CA VAL A 136 -15.98 1.42 -6.46
C VAL A 136 -15.68 0.53 -7.68
N GLY A 137 -16.64 -0.33 -8.04
CA GLY A 137 -16.45 -1.45 -8.97
C GLY A 137 -16.57 -1.12 -10.46
N ARG A 138 -16.92 0.11 -10.82
CA ARG A 138 -16.99 0.51 -12.24
C ARG A 138 -15.63 0.96 -12.76
N PHE A 139 -15.34 0.50 -13.98
CA PHE A 139 -14.21 0.88 -14.83
C PHE A 139 -13.74 2.30 -14.55
N ASN A 140 -12.51 2.42 -14.10
CA ASN A 140 -11.91 3.70 -13.78
C ASN A 140 -10.53 3.75 -14.42
N GLN A 141 -10.31 4.71 -15.32
CA GLN A 141 -9.00 4.98 -15.92
C GLN A 141 -7.94 5.24 -14.84
N SER A 142 -8.34 5.78 -13.68
CA SER A 142 -7.48 5.94 -12.52
C SER A 142 -7.19 4.63 -11.77
N LYS A 143 -8.01 3.57 -11.94
CA LYS A 143 -7.68 2.20 -11.49
C LYS A 143 -6.67 1.55 -12.45
N GLU A 144 -6.75 1.85 -13.74
CA GLU A 144 -5.67 1.51 -14.70
C GLU A 144 -4.40 2.31 -14.42
N LEU A 145 -4.49 3.57 -13.98
CA LEU A 145 -3.35 4.34 -13.50
C LEU A 145 -2.83 3.80 -12.17
N TRP A 146 -3.68 3.42 -11.21
CA TRP A 146 -3.26 2.79 -9.96
C TRP A 146 -2.56 1.44 -10.21
N ASN A 147 -3.15 0.62 -11.09
CA ASN A 147 -2.54 -0.62 -11.58
C ASN A 147 -1.27 -0.35 -12.42
N GLY A 148 -1.25 0.75 -13.17
CA GLY A 148 -0.20 1.15 -14.10
C GLY A 148 0.97 1.89 -13.44
N LEU A 149 0.73 2.50 -12.28
CA LEU A 149 1.72 3.12 -11.40
C LEU A 149 2.45 2.04 -10.62
N GLU A 150 1.73 0.99 -10.25
CA GLU A 150 2.35 -0.25 -9.86
C GLU A 150 3.10 -0.91 -11.02
N ASP A 151 2.61 -0.86 -12.26
CA ASP A 151 3.41 -1.30 -13.42
C ASP A 151 4.58 -0.35 -13.69
N HIS A 152 4.58 0.93 -13.32
CA HIS A 152 5.74 1.81 -13.52
C HIS A 152 6.82 1.55 -12.47
N VAL A 153 6.44 1.41 -11.20
CA VAL A 153 7.35 0.99 -10.11
C VAL A 153 7.83 -0.44 -10.34
N LEU A 154 6.95 -1.36 -10.75
CA LEU A 154 7.32 -2.73 -11.10
C LEU A 154 8.11 -2.81 -12.40
N THR A 155 7.78 -2.07 -13.46
CA THR A 155 8.53 -2.10 -14.73
C THR A 155 9.88 -1.46 -14.54
N TYR A 156 10.02 -0.43 -13.70
CA TYR A 156 11.33 0.06 -13.28
C TYR A 156 12.09 -1.01 -12.48
N ALA A 157 11.44 -1.68 -11.51
CA ALA A 157 12.08 -2.75 -10.75
C ALA A 157 12.40 -3.98 -11.62
N GLU A 158 11.54 -4.39 -12.54
CA GLU A 158 11.66 -5.55 -13.44
C GLU A 158 12.68 -5.27 -14.54
N ALA A 159 12.60 -4.12 -15.21
CA ALA A 159 13.58 -3.69 -16.22
C ALA A 159 14.99 -3.50 -15.62
N HIS A 160 15.10 -3.30 -14.31
CA HIS A 160 16.38 -3.17 -13.61
C HIS A 160 16.70 -4.35 -12.67
N GLN A 161 15.92 -5.43 -12.68
CA GLN A 161 16.06 -6.62 -11.82
C GLN A 161 16.24 -6.28 -10.32
N ARG A 162 15.50 -5.30 -9.82
CA ARG A 162 15.61 -4.78 -8.45
C ARG A 162 14.56 -5.39 -7.53
N ARG A 163 14.94 -5.46 -6.25
CA ARG A 163 14.04 -5.72 -5.14
C ARG A 163 13.29 -4.44 -4.79
N ALA A 164 12.00 -4.57 -4.51
CA ALA A 164 11.17 -3.49 -4.01
C ALA A 164 10.36 -3.97 -2.79
N VAL A 165 10.03 -3.03 -1.92
CA VAL A 165 9.03 -3.19 -0.87
C VAL A 165 7.88 -2.28 -1.21
N VAL A 166 6.65 -2.79 -1.10
CA VAL A 166 5.45 -1.99 -1.26
C VAL A 166 4.62 -2.10 0.01
N LEU A 167 4.30 -0.94 0.59
CA LEU A 167 3.33 -0.79 1.64
C LEU A 167 2.04 -0.25 1.05
N THR A 168 0.89 -0.86 1.33
CA THR A 168 -0.42 -0.41 0.82
C THR A 168 -1.45 -0.44 1.95
N GLY A 169 -2.36 0.54 2.01
CA GLY A 169 -3.40 0.52 3.02
C GLY A 169 -4.57 1.42 2.72
N THR A 170 -5.50 1.45 3.67
CA THR A 170 -6.65 2.35 3.67
C THR A 170 -6.40 3.51 4.63
N VAL A 171 -6.94 4.69 4.30
CA VAL A 171 -7.07 5.76 5.29
C VAL A 171 -8.36 5.49 6.05
N LEU A 172 -8.22 5.08 7.32
CA LEU A 172 -9.33 4.73 8.20
C LEU A 172 -9.82 5.99 8.91
N ALA A 173 -10.63 6.80 8.24
CA ALA A 173 -11.12 8.08 8.75
C ALA A 173 -12.34 7.89 9.67
N ASP A 174 -12.48 8.75 10.68
CA ASP A 174 -13.59 8.67 11.64
C ASP A 174 -14.95 9.01 11.00
N ASP A 175 -14.94 9.74 9.89
CA ASP A 175 -16.13 10.15 9.13
C ASP A 175 -16.45 9.22 7.95
N ASP A 176 -15.81 8.06 7.86
CA ASP A 176 -16.11 7.07 6.82
C ASP A 176 -17.56 6.57 6.95
N PRO A 177 -18.34 6.57 5.85
CA PRO A 177 -19.74 6.16 5.89
C PRO A 177 -19.84 4.67 6.22
N VAL A 178 -20.63 4.34 7.23
CA VAL A 178 -20.82 2.96 7.66
C VAL A 178 -21.84 2.27 6.76
N TYR A 179 -21.38 1.24 6.05
CA TYR A 179 -22.23 0.39 5.22
C TYR A 179 -22.03 -1.07 5.63
N ARG A 180 -23.14 -1.75 5.95
CA ARG A 180 -23.16 -3.13 6.47
C ARG A 180 -22.19 -3.36 7.63
N GLY A 181 -22.09 -2.37 8.52
CA GLY A 181 -21.25 -2.43 9.73
C GLY A 181 -19.76 -2.21 9.48
N VAL A 182 -19.36 -1.78 8.29
CA VAL A 182 -17.97 -1.44 7.95
C VAL A 182 -17.92 0.03 7.51
N GLY A 183 -17.00 0.82 8.10
CA GLY A 183 -16.72 2.17 7.62
C GLY A 183 -16.01 2.10 6.27
N ILE A 184 -16.64 2.58 5.21
CA ILE A 184 -16.12 2.48 3.84
C ILE A 184 -15.05 3.55 3.62
N PRO A 185 -13.76 3.19 3.51
CA PRO A 185 -12.70 4.14 3.31
C PRO A 185 -12.88 4.90 1.99
N ARG A 186 -12.74 6.21 2.04
CA ARG A 186 -12.74 7.05 0.82
C ARG A 186 -11.36 7.20 0.19
N ARG A 187 -10.29 6.85 0.92
CA ARG A 187 -8.91 7.02 0.45
C ARG A 187 -8.05 5.80 0.74
N PHE A 188 -7.09 5.59 -0.15
CA PHE A 188 -6.09 4.53 -0.08
C PHE A 188 -4.71 5.17 -0.25
N TRP A 189 -3.70 4.49 0.27
CA TRP A 189 -2.33 4.97 0.17
C TRP A 189 -1.40 3.83 -0.21
N LYS A 190 -0.27 4.21 -0.81
CA LYS A 190 0.81 3.29 -1.14
C LYS A 190 2.14 3.99 -0.94
N VAL A 191 3.12 3.26 -0.41
CA VAL A 191 4.52 3.68 -0.39
C VAL A 191 5.36 2.58 -1.03
N ALA A 192 6.05 2.92 -2.11
CA ALA A 192 7.06 2.06 -2.72
C ALA A 192 8.42 2.43 -2.16
N ALA A 193 9.25 1.42 -1.85
CA ALA A 193 10.59 1.61 -1.33
C ALA A 193 11.57 0.67 -2.04
N TRP A 194 12.78 1.17 -2.32
CA TRP A 194 13.82 0.41 -2.98
C TRP A 194 15.21 0.85 -2.49
N ALA A 195 16.20 -0.02 -2.67
CA ALA A 195 17.59 0.34 -2.45
C ALA A 195 18.19 0.93 -3.73
N THR A 196 18.80 2.10 -3.61
CA THR A 196 19.75 2.62 -4.59
C THR A 196 21.16 2.28 -4.14
N SER A 197 22.12 2.25 -5.06
CA SER A 197 23.51 2.02 -4.70
C SER A 197 24.40 3.13 -5.23
N ARG A 198 25.39 3.52 -4.42
CA ARG A 198 26.43 4.45 -4.82
C ARG A 198 27.79 3.86 -4.46
N TRP A 199 28.76 4.11 -5.33
CA TRP A 199 30.16 3.81 -5.01
C TRP A 199 30.69 4.90 -4.09
N GLN A 200 31.13 4.50 -2.90
CA GLN A 200 31.84 5.37 -1.97
C GLN A 200 33.34 5.16 -2.15
N MET A 201 34.04 6.25 -2.45
CA MET A 201 35.50 6.28 -2.42
C MET A 201 35.97 6.44 -0.97
N PRO A 202 37.01 5.73 -0.53
CA PRO A 202 37.62 5.98 0.76
C PRO A 202 38.33 7.35 0.76
N ASP A 203 38.41 7.99 1.92
CA ASP A 203 39.00 9.34 2.09
C ASP A 203 40.48 9.40 1.67
N ASP A 204 41.18 8.25 1.67
CA ASP A 204 42.58 8.11 1.25
C ASP A 204 42.76 7.99 -0.27
N GLY A 205 41.67 7.95 -1.05
CA GLY A 205 41.69 7.83 -2.51
C GLY A 205 42.15 6.47 -3.04
N ALA A 206 42.35 5.47 -2.18
CA ALA A 206 42.80 4.15 -2.60
C ALA A 206 41.68 3.36 -3.29
N SER A 207 41.95 2.82 -4.48
CA SER A 207 41.00 1.97 -5.20
C SER A 207 40.65 0.67 -4.49
N SER A 208 41.48 0.23 -3.54
CA SER A 208 41.26 -0.97 -2.71
C SER A 208 40.20 -0.82 -1.62
N GLY A 209 39.69 0.39 -1.38
CA GLY A 209 38.66 0.66 -0.37
C GLY A 209 37.31 1.11 -0.95
N ILE A 210 37.10 0.97 -2.27
CA ILE A 210 35.84 1.35 -2.91
C ILE A 210 34.74 0.38 -2.46
N THR A 211 33.75 0.90 -1.74
CA THR A 211 32.60 0.12 -1.26
C THR A 211 31.30 0.58 -1.89
N GLN A 212 30.40 -0.35 -2.17
CA GLN A 212 29.04 -0.03 -2.58
C GLN A 212 28.19 0.22 -1.33
N VAL A 213 27.60 1.41 -1.23
CA VAL A 213 26.68 1.76 -0.14
C VAL A 213 25.26 1.76 -0.66
N LEU A 214 24.39 1.02 0.02
CA LEU A 214 22.96 1.04 -0.25
C LEU A 214 22.31 2.22 0.46
N THR A 215 21.51 2.99 -0.27
CA THR A 215 20.71 4.10 0.26
C THR A 215 19.25 3.85 -0.05
N LEU A 216 18.40 3.97 0.98
CA LEU A 216 16.96 3.82 0.84
C LEU A 216 16.38 4.98 0.02
N ALA A 217 15.47 4.66 -0.88
CA ALA A 217 14.64 5.62 -1.59
C ALA A 217 13.18 5.18 -1.50
N SER A 218 12.25 6.13 -1.51
CA SER A 218 10.82 5.85 -1.44
C SER A 218 9.97 6.89 -2.14
N ALA A 219 8.78 6.50 -2.57
CA ALA A 219 7.77 7.36 -3.17
C ALA A 219 6.38 6.97 -2.65
N ALA A 220 5.55 7.97 -2.34
CA ALA A 220 4.21 7.77 -1.82
C ALA A 220 3.12 8.25 -2.77
N PHE A 221 1.99 7.57 -2.70
CA PHE A 221 0.82 7.82 -3.53
C PHE A 221 -0.45 7.75 -2.71
N VAL A 222 -1.41 8.63 -3.02
CA VAL A 222 -2.76 8.60 -2.48
C VAL A 222 -3.75 8.42 -3.62
N LEU A 223 -4.71 7.52 -3.40
CA LEU A 223 -5.84 7.28 -4.27
C LEU A 223 -7.11 7.73 -3.53
N ASP A 224 -7.86 8.66 -4.12
CA ASP A 224 -9.04 9.25 -3.49
C ASP A 224 -10.31 8.97 -4.30
N GLN A 225 -11.27 8.26 -3.71
CA GLN A 225 -12.63 7.99 -4.23
C GLN A 225 -13.71 8.81 -3.50
N SER A 226 -13.35 9.91 -2.85
CA SER A 226 -14.33 10.84 -2.28
C SER A 226 -15.26 11.38 -3.38
N PRO A 227 -16.58 11.45 -3.15
CA PRO A 227 -17.50 12.09 -4.09
C PRO A 227 -17.17 13.56 -4.32
N LEU A 228 -17.43 14.04 -5.53
CA LEU A 228 -17.35 15.47 -5.88
C LEU A 228 -18.74 16.10 -5.71
N LEU A 229 -19.25 16.08 -4.47
CA LEU A 229 -20.53 16.67 -4.07
C LEU A 229 -20.28 17.65 -2.92
N ASP A 230 -21.11 18.68 -2.80
CA ASP A 230 -21.15 19.50 -1.59
C ASP A 230 -21.66 18.68 -0.40
N ASP A 231 -21.35 19.12 0.82
CA ASP A 231 -21.59 18.36 2.06
C ASP A 231 -23.08 18.01 2.25
N ASP A 232 -24.00 18.94 1.96
CA ASP A 232 -25.44 18.73 2.11
C ASP A 232 -25.96 17.70 1.09
N THR A 233 -25.56 17.84 -0.17
CA THR A 233 -25.90 16.88 -1.23
C THR A 233 -25.31 15.50 -0.94
N LEU A 234 -24.06 15.45 -0.47
CA LEU A 234 -23.38 14.21 -0.09
C LEU A 234 -24.09 13.52 1.07
N ALA A 235 -24.44 14.26 2.12
CA ALA A 235 -25.16 13.73 3.28
C ALA A 235 -26.53 13.17 2.86
N HIS A 236 -27.28 13.89 2.03
CA HIS A 236 -28.57 13.43 1.53
C HIS A 236 -28.46 12.18 0.66
N ALA A 237 -27.54 12.18 -0.31
CA ALA A 237 -27.30 11.03 -1.19
C ALA A 237 -26.82 9.80 -0.41
N THR A 238 -25.95 9.98 0.59
CA THR A 238 -25.51 8.92 1.49
C THR A 238 -26.69 8.34 2.28
N ALA A 239 -27.52 9.19 2.88
CA ALA A 239 -28.70 8.73 3.63
C ALA A 239 -29.66 7.93 2.75
N GLN A 240 -29.91 8.39 1.52
CA GLN A 240 -30.76 7.67 0.54
C GLN A 240 -30.17 6.32 0.15
N ALA A 241 -28.88 6.26 -0.18
CA ALA A 241 -28.21 5.01 -0.55
C ALA A 241 -28.26 3.99 0.59
N LEU A 242 -27.93 4.41 1.81
CA LEU A 242 -27.97 3.53 2.98
C LEU A 242 -29.39 3.04 3.30
N ALA A 243 -30.41 3.90 3.16
CA ALA A 243 -31.80 3.50 3.32
C ALA A 243 -32.26 2.46 2.28
N ALA A 244 -31.61 2.43 1.11
CA ALA A 244 -31.85 1.46 0.04
C ALA A 244 -30.93 0.23 0.11
N ASP A 245 -30.12 0.06 1.17
CA ASP A 245 -29.05 -0.95 1.27
C ASP A 245 -28.11 -0.94 0.05
N GLN A 246 -27.74 0.27 -0.37
CA GLN A 246 -26.75 0.53 -1.41
C GLN A 246 -25.47 1.10 -0.78
N ALA A 247 -24.34 0.83 -1.43
CA ALA A 247 -23.06 1.42 -1.05
C ALA A 247 -23.19 2.96 -1.08
N PRO A 248 -22.51 3.67 -0.16
CA PRO A 248 -22.51 5.13 -0.16
C PRO A 248 -21.98 5.67 -1.50
N PRO A 249 -22.39 6.88 -1.91
CA PRO A 249 -21.84 7.49 -3.11
C PRO A 249 -20.31 7.55 -2.99
N LEU A 250 -19.62 7.09 -4.04
CA LEU A 250 -18.17 7.15 -4.21
C LEU A 250 -17.87 7.83 -5.55
N GLY A 251 -16.84 8.67 -5.55
CA GLY A 251 -16.37 9.37 -6.75
C GLY A 251 -15.45 8.50 -7.61
N PRO A 252 -15.16 8.93 -8.85
CA PRO A 252 -14.05 8.36 -9.60
C PRO A 252 -12.74 8.60 -8.84
N PHE A 253 -11.85 7.60 -8.82
CA PHE A 253 -10.52 7.75 -8.26
C PHE A 253 -9.76 8.93 -8.88
N ARG A 254 -9.08 9.67 -8.02
CA ARG A 254 -8.02 10.62 -8.36
C ARG A 254 -6.74 10.11 -7.72
N THR A 255 -5.65 10.11 -8.48
CA THR A 255 -4.35 9.59 -8.02
C THR A 255 -3.38 10.75 -7.87
N PHE A 256 -2.65 10.75 -6.76
CA PHE A 256 -1.69 11.77 -6.42
C PHE A 256 -0.35 11.13 -6.05
N GLN A 257 0.76 11.70 -6.50
CA GLN A 257 2.04 11.53 -5.81
C GLN A 257 2.11 12.55 -4.69
N VAL A 258 2.49 12.09 -3.49
CA VAL A 258 2.47 12.89 -2.26
C VAL A 258 3.76 12.68 -1.48
N PRO A 259 4.13 13.61 -0.58
CA PRO A 259 5.19 13.34 0.39
C PRO A 259 4.83 12.13 1.27
N VAL A 260 5.80 11.26 1.55
CA VAL A 260 5.63 10.11 2.45
C VAL A 260 5.22 10.57 3.85
N ALA A 261 5.69 11.75 4.29
CA ALA A 261 5.28 12.37 5.54
C ALA A 261 3.77 12.67 5.60
N ASP A 262 3.15 13.01 4.47
CA ASP A 262 1.70 13.24 4.41
C ASP A 262 0.93 11.93 4.56
N VAL A 263 1.44 10.81 4.02
CA VAL A 263 0.83 9.49 4.28
C VAL A 263 0.91 9.12 5.76
N ALA A 264 2.05 9.37 6.42
CA ALA A 264 2.19 9.14 7.86
C ALA A 264 1.20 10.01 8.67
N ALA A 265 1.02 11.27 8.29
CA ALA A 265 0.05 12.17 8.93
C ALA A 265 -1.40 11.72 8.71
N LEU A 266 -1.76 11.34 7.47
CA LEU A 266 -3.11 10.91 7.10
C LEU A 266 -3.56 9.63 7.81
N THR A 267 -2.63 8.71 8.02
CA THR A 267 -2.94 7.37 8.52
C THR A 267 -2.72 7.24 10.02
N GLY A 268 -1.96 8.17 10.61
CA GLY A 268 -1.46 8.06 11.98
C GLY A 268 -0.41 6.94 12.15
N LEU A 269 0.11 6.38 11.05
CA LEU A 269 1.11 5.32 11.09
C LEU A 269 2.52 5.90 11.14
N ASP A 270 3.38 5.27 11.92
CA ASP A 270 4.82 5.39 11.79
C ASP A 270 5.31 4.56 10.60
N LEU A 271 5.90 5.23 9.62
CA LEU A 271 6.47 4.63 8.41
C LEU A 271 7.99 4.45 8.52
N GLY A 272 8.55 4.61 9.73
CA GLY A 272 9.96 4.40 10.03
C GLY A 272 10.86 5.32 9.20
N PRO A 273 11.85 4.78 8.45
CA PRO A 273 12.82 5.59 7.72
C PRO A 273 12.29 6.16 6.39
N LEU A 274 11.12 5.73 5.92
CA LEU A 274 10.61 6.08 4.59
C LEU A 274 10.44 7.60 4.37
N PRO A 275 9.90 8.40 5.32
CA PRO A 275 9.81 9.85 5.13
C PRO A 275 11.16 10.54 4.88
N ALA A 276 12.25 10.05 5.48
CA ALA A 276 13.59 10.60 5.28
C ALA A 276 14.21 10.18 3.93
N ALA A 277 13.66 9.13 3.31
CA ALA A 277 14.11 8.55 2.05
C ALA A 277 13.23 8.98 0.86
N ASP A 278 12.34 9.96 1.02
CA ASP A 278 11.39 10.39 0.01
C ASP A 278 12.07 11.09 -1.19
N VAL A 279 11.75 10.66 -2.41
CA VAL A 279 12.25 11.24 -3.66
C VAL A 279 11.73 12.64 -3.95
N LEU A 280 10.60 13.05 -3.35
CA LEU A 280 10.12 14.43 -3.43
C LEU A 280 10.92 15.40 -2.54
N GLY A 281 11.82 14.88 -1.70
CA GLY A 281 12.64 15.63 -0.77
C GLY A 281 11.90 15.97 0.53
N ALA A 282 12.66 16.19 1.61
CA ALA A 282 12.13 16.59 2.91
C ALA A 282 11.69 18.07 2.93
N ALA A 283 10.63 18.43 2.20
CA ALA A 283 10.09 19.79 2.27
C ALA A 283 8.61 19.86 1.89
N VAL A 284 7.72 19.75 2.88
CA VAL A 284 6.73 20.75 3.35
C VAL A 284 6.27 20.25 4.74
N ALA A 285 5.90 21.14 5.66
CA ALA A 285 5.25 20.71 6.90
C ALA A 285 4.02 19.85 6.55
N PRO A 286 3.84 18.66 7.17
CA PRO A 286 2.77 17.76 6.81
C PRO A 286 1.42 18.44 6.99
N SER A 287 0.58 18.42 5.96
CA SER A 287 -0.79 18.92 6.10
C SER A 287 -1.62 17.85 6.81
N ALA A 288 -1.76 17.98 8.13
CA ALA A 288 -2.54 17.05 8.95
C ALA A 288 -4.03 17.00 8.58
N VAL A 289 -4.50 18.00 7.83
CA VAL A 289 -5.88 18.09 7.33
C VAL A 289 -5.82 18.26 5.81
N LEU A 290 -6.48 17.35 5.09
CA LEU A 290 -6.72 17.55 3.67
C LEU A 290 -7.87 18.54 3.49
N PRO A 291 -7.73 19.55 2.63
CA PRO A 291 -8.83 20.42 2.33
C PRO A 291 -9.93 19.62 1.60
N PRO A 292 -11.22 19.99 1.76
CA PRO A 292 -12.31 19.29 1.10
C PRO A 292 -12.13 19.35 -0.43
N PRO A 293 -12.62 18.34 -1.18
CA PRO A 293 -12.64 18.43 -2.64
C PRO A 293 -13.28 19.77 -3.08
N PRO A 294 -12.77 20.45 -4.12
CA PRO A 294 -11.73 20.02 -5.05
C PRO A 294 -10.30 20.43 -4.65
N ALA A 295 -10.07 20.95 -3.44
CA ALA A 295 -8.76 21.47 -3.09
C ALA A 295 -7.70 20.36 -2.99
N VAL A 296 -6.58 20.57 -3.67
CA VAL A 296 -5.41 19.68 -3.65
C VAL A 296 -4.30 20.44 -2.92
N PRO A 297 -3.66 19.85 -1.89
CA PRO A 297 -2.52 20.50 -1.24
C PRO A 297 -1.44 20.85 -2.27
N ALA A 298 -0.77 21.99 -2.09
CA ALA A 298 0.25 22.46 -3.03
C ALA A 298 1.43 21.47 -3.23
N ALA A 299 1.69 20.61 -2.24
CA ALA A 299 2.72 19.58 -2.30
C ALA A 299 2.28 18.30 -3.06
N TRP A 300 1.00 18.17 -3.40
CA TRP A 300 0.44 16.98 -4.05
C TRP A 300 0.43 17.17 -5.56
N THR A 301 1.00 16.20 -6.27
CA THR A 301 1.00 16.20 -7.73
C THR A 301 -0.09 15.28 -8.23
N VAL A 302 -1.09 15.83 -8.93
CA VAL A 302 -2.10 15.03 -9.64
C VAL A 302 -1.39 14.23 -10.72
N LEU A 303 -1.69 12.93 -10.79
CA LEU A 303 -1.16 12.04 -11.82
C LEU A 303 -2.25 11.78 -12.84
N GLU A 304 -1.98 12.09 -14.11
CA GLU A 304 -2.81 11.76 -15.27
C GLU A 304 -2.24 10.54 -16.02
N GLY A 305 -0.94 10.27 -15.86
CA GLY A 305 -0.26 9.11 -16.43
C GLY A 305 1.02 8.69 -15.68
N PRO A 306 1.63 7.54 -16.03
CA PRO A 306 2.88 7.08 -15.42
C PRO A 306 4.06 8.06 -15.58
N GLY A 307 4.07 8.87 -16.65
CA GLY A 307 5.13 9.86 -16.92
C GLY A 307 5.16 11.04 -15.95
N ASP A 308 4.11 11.23 -15.15
CA ASP A 308 4.02 12.31 -14.16
C ASP A 308 4.76 11.96 -12.85
N VAL A 309 5.13 10.68 -12.68
CA VAL A 309 5.76 10.17 -11.45
C VAL A 309 7.22 10.63 -11.38
N ARG A 310 7.59 11.23 -10.25
CA ARG A 310 8.99 11.55 -9.91
C ARG A 310 9.62 10.39 -9.16
N VAL A 311 10.82 9.97 -9.58
CA VAL A 311 11.61 8.84 -9.03
C VAL A 311 13.02 9.25 -8.66
#